data_AF-A0A1I8EJA5-F1
#
_entry.id   AF-A0A1I8EJA5-F1
#
_cell.length_a   1.000
_cell.length_b   1.000
_cell.length_c   1.000
_cell.angle_alpha   90.00
_cell.angle_beta   90.00
_cell.angle_gamma   90.00
#
_symmetry.space_group_name_H-M   'P 1'
#
loop_
_entity.id
_entity.type
_entity.pdbx_description
1 polymer ?
#
loop_
_entity_poly.entity_id
_entity_poly.type
_entity_poly.pdbx_seq_one_letter_code
_entity_poly.pdbx_strand_id
1 'polypeptide(L)'
;MVRNACYTFRLLGSKCRRKCHQHHHLLQSLSLYSLRKDEMWREIHIYSFLLLSLLGTIAETKKKNLVTEFVKETGSSIFDGNKNTEFAILIESKESDDYDDYLDEFKKAAEKFEDKVQFVYINSDIEENWQIIEFLGLIAEDVPGVLFVGLKKHFKKYKAEMKEITKAEIISFVQSCLDGKAIPFLKSEEIPDDWNTKPVIELEKISKSKYLTQRKQPSYSSVNAPWCEACQKTMPEIEKLGELYKNKKNLVIAKMNSVNNEVFGLPILDVPTIALFIKGSKKPIYHTDDERTANNFSEFIATNLEKNEENSMKKDEKERKKEKTNDEKKQLKDMNKEEAKSKDEL
;
A
#
# COMPACT_ATOMS: atom_id res chain seq x y z
N MET A 1 15.59 -25.80 -24.17
CA MET A 1 16.71 -26.71 -24.48
C MET A 1 17.95 -25.85 -24.71
N VAL A 2 19.01 -26.18 -23.97
CA VAL A 2 20.25 -25.42 -23.80
C VAL A 2 21.08 -25.41 -25.09
N ARG A 3 21.74 -24.29 -25.44
CA ARG A 3 23.22 -24.23 -25.60
C ARG A 3 23.76 -22.86 -25.99
N ASN A 4 24.62 -22.37 -25.09
CA ASN A 4 25.52 -21.25 -25.22
C ASN A 4 26.62 -21.49 -26.27
N ALA A 5 26.92 -20.40 -26.96
CA ALA A 5 28.23 -19.83 -27.25
C ALA A 5 29.43 -20.79 -27.42
N CYS A 6 29.92 -20.82 -28.66
CA CYS A 6 31.32 -21.07 -28.98
C CYS A 6 32.20 -19.94 -28.44
N TYR A 7 33.29 -20.30 -27.76
CA TYR A 7 34.55 -19.55 -27.89
C TYR A 7 35.71 -20.54 -27.89
N THR A 8 36.42 -20.55 -29.01
CA THR A 8 37.70 -21.22 -29.24
C THR A 8 38.83 -20.35 -28.72
N PHE A 9 39.74 -20.93 -27.94
CA PHE A 9 41.12 -20.47 -27.88
C PHE A 9 42.07 -21.64 -28.12
N ARG A 10 42.88 -21.44 -29.16
CA ARG A 10 43.86 -22.36 -29.73
C ARG A 10 45.21 -21.92 -29.18
N LEU A 11 46.03 -22.82 -28.65
CA LEU A 11 47.50 -22.73 -28.66
C LEU A 11 48.08 -24.03 -28.10
N LEU A 12 48.69 -24.83 -28.97
CA LEU A 12 49.77 -25.75 -28.61
C LEU A 12 50.66 -25.93 -29.84
N GLY A 13 51.86 -25.35 -29.78
CA GLY A 13 53.00 -25.83 -30.53
C GLY A 13 53.79 -26.77 -29.63
N SER A 14 54.06 -27.99 -30.09
CA SER A 14 55.17 -28.78 -29.56
C SER A 14 55.66 -29.78 -30.59
N LYS A 15 56.98 -29.79 -30.80
CA LYS A 15 57.77 -30.97 -31.16
C LYS A 15 59.22 -30.73 -30.69
N CYS A 16 59.70 -31.60 -29.80
CA CYS A 16 60.84 -32.51 -30.01
C CYS A 16 61.79 -32.69 -28.78
N ARG A 17 61.82 -33.94 -28.29
CA ARG A 17 62.97 -34.78 -27.81
C ARG A 17 63.78 -34.49 -26.51
N ARG A 18 63.78 -35.57 -25.69
CA ARG A 18 64.90 -36.30 -24.99
C ARG A 18 65.29 -35.97 -23.52
N LYS A 19 65.07 -37.01 -22.69
CA LYS A 19 65.87 -37.64 -21.59
C LYS A 19 66.49 -36.84 -20.41
N CYS A 20 66.24 -37.42 -19.22
CA CYS A 20 67.06 -37.55 -17.98
C CYS A 20 66.90 -36.56 -16.80
N HIS A 21 66.67 -37.21 -15.63
CA HIS A 21 67.01 -36.90 -14.23
C HIS A 21 66.44 -35.69 -13.45
N GLN A 22 65.81 -36.06 -12.32
CA GLN A 22 65.75 -35.46 -10.97
C GLN A 22 65.61 -33.93 -10.75
N HIS A 23 64.73 -33.66 -9.78
CA HIS A 23 64.54 -32.47 -8.96
C HIS A 23 63.76 -31.26 -9.49
N HIS A 24 62.83 -30.88 -8.61
CA HIS A 24 62.22 -29.59 -8.36
C HIS A 24 61.32 -28.93 -9.41
N HIS A 25 60.15 -28.55 -8.89
CA HIS A 25 59.31 -27.43 -9.28
C HIS A 25 59.24 -27.13 -10.78
N LEU A 26 58.15 -27.53 -11.41
CA LEU A 26 57.43 -26.57 -12.23
C LEU A 26 55.96 -26.97 -12.35
N LEU A 27 55.15 -25.98 -12.00
CA LEU A 27 53.72 -25.89 -12.21
C LEU A 27 53.35 -26.18 -13.67
N GLN A 28 52.04 -26.45 -13.84
CA GLN A 28 51.31 -26.55 -15.11
C GLN A 28 51.40 -27.94 -15.75
N SER A 29 50.31 -28.64 -16.08
CA SER A 29 48.92 -28.26 -16.22
C SER A 29 48.02 -29.52 -16.25
N LEU A 30 46.73 -29.28 -16.04
CA LEU A 30 45.61 -30.22 -16.09
C LEU A 30 45.58 -31.08 -17.36
N SER A 31 45.08 -32.31 -17.24
CA SER A 31 44.43 -33.01 -18.35
C SER A 31 43.01 -33.42 -17.93
N LEU A 32 42.03 -32.85 -18.64
CA LEU A 32 40.61 -33.19 -18.60
C LEU A 32 40.36 -34.33 -19.60
N TYR A 33 39.49 -35.29 -19.27
CA TYR A 33 38.93 -36.21 -20.27
C TYR A 33 37.40 -36.12 -20.31
N SER A 34 36.87 -36.28 -21.52
CA SER A 34 35.51 -35.93 -21.92
C SER A 34 34.67 -37.17 -22.29
N LEU A 35 33.39 -37.09 -21.88
CA LEU A 35 32.16 -37.71 -22.39
C LEU A 35 31.80 -39.19 -22.08
N ARG A 36 30.50 -39.35 -21.77
CA ARG A 36 29.63 -40.55 -21.58
C ARG A 36 30.03 -41.77 -22.43
N LYS A 37 29.79 -43.03 -22.03
CA LYS A 37 28.61 -43.68 -21.40
C LYS A 37 29.08 -45.02 -20.81
N ASP A 38 28.51 -45.41 -19.68
CA ASP A 38 28.60 -46.70 -18.98
C ASP A 38 29.94 -47.11 -18.31
N GLU A 39 29.82 -47.28 -16.98
CA GLU A 39 30.67 -47.97 -15.98
C GLU A 39 31.94 -47.28 -15.39
N MET A 40 31.79 -46.90 -14.09
CA MET A 40 32.73 -46.69 -12.96
C MET A 40 34.26 -46.63 -13.19
N TRP A 41 35.09 -45.82 -12.53
CA TRP A 41 35.03 -44.60 -11.69
C TRP A 41 36.47 -44.03 -11.58
N ARG A 42 36.57 -42.70 -11.40
CA ARG A 42 37.52 -41.88 -10.60
C ARG A 42 39.04 -42.17 -10.62
N GLU A 43 39.79 -41.07 -10.73
CA GLU A 43 40.67 -40.67 -9.62
C GLU A 43 40.50 -39.18 -9.31
N ILE A 44 40.44 -38.90 -8.00
CA ILE A 44 40.35 -37.59 -7.39
C ILE A 44 41.67 -37.38 -6.65
N HIS A 45 42.35 -36.29 -6.95
CA HIS A 45 43.34 -35.73 -6.04
C HIS A 45 42.90 -34.32 -5.67
N ILE A 46 42.34 -34.20 -4.47
CA ILE A 46 42.07 -32.90 -3.85
C ILE A 46 43.15 -32.59 -2.82
N TYR A 47 43.52 -31.32 -2.86
CA TYR A 47 44.17 -30.49 -1.83
C TYR A 47 45.70 -30.40 -1.89
N SER A 48 46.14 -29.32 -2.55
CA SER A 48 46.69 -28.23 -1.75
C SER A 48 45.90 -26.95 -2.02
N PHE A 49 45.14 -26.57 -1.00
CA PHE A 49 44.90 -25.18 -0.64
C PHE A 49 44.12 -24.27 -1.60
N LEU A 50 42.80 -24.27 -1.41
CA LEU A 50 42.05 -23.12 -0.85
C LEU A 50 42.16 -21.70 -1.44
N LEU A 51 42.93 -21.41 -2.51
CA LEU A 51 43.14 -20.00 -2.89
C LEU A 51 42.39 -19.50 -4.13
N LEU A 52 42.02 -20.36 -5.09
CA LEU A 52 41.38 -19.90 -6.35
C LEU A 52 39.88 -20.18 -6.43
N SER A 53 39.35 -21.12 -5.66
CA SER A 53 37.90 -21.30 -5.52
C SER A 53 37.23 -20.23 -4.65
N LEU A 54 38.00 -19.36 -3.98
CA LEU A 54 37.47 -18.22 -3.23
C LEU A 54 37.63 -16.88 -3.98
N LEU A 55 38.64 -16.77 -4.85
CA LEU A 55 38.85 -15.58 -5.70
C LEU A 55 38.22 -15.73 -7.09
N GLY A 56 37.69 -16.90 -7.46
CA GLY A 56 36.94 -17.12 -8.71
C GLY A 56 35.43 -16.98 -8.55
N THR A 57 34.93 -16.79 -7.32
CA THR A 57 33.68 -16.06 -7.04
C THR A 57 33.94 -14.55 -7.09
N ILE A 58 34.66 -14.10 -8.12
CA ILE A 58 34.50 -12.74 -8.66
C ILE A 58 33.04 -12.71 -9.10
N ALA A 59 32.14 -12.17 -8.29
CA ALA A 59 31.90 -10.73 -8.24
C ALA A 59 31.49 -10.16 -9.61
N GLU A 60 31.00 -11.01 -10.52
CA GLU A 60 29.77 -10.69 -11.25
C GLU A 60 28.58 -11.26 -10.48
N THR A 61 28.45 -10.90 -9.19
CA THR A 61 27.12 -10.55 -8.70
C THR A 61 26.66 -9.43 -9.63
N LYS A 62 25.96 -9.81 -10.70
CA LYS A 62 25.24 -8.94 -11.63
C LYS A 62 24.63 -7.86 -10.75
N LYS A 63 25.21 -6.65 -10.75
CA LYS A 63 24.89 -5.58 -9.79
C LYS A 63 23.38 -5.42 -9.87
N LYS A 64 22.67 -5.97 -8.88
CA LYS A 64 21.21 -6.05 -8.92
C LYS A 64 20.75 -4.61 -8.99
N ASN A 65 20.03 -4.25 -10.05
CA ASN A 65 19.57 -2.88 -10.15
C ASN A 65 18.53 -2.68 -9.05
N LEU A 66 18.94 -2.03 -7.95
CA LEU A 66 18.12 -1.90 -6.76
C LEU A 66 16.99 -0.89 -6.97
N VAL A 67 17.16 0.02 -7.94
CA VAL A 67 16.17 1.02 -8.33
C VAL A 67 15.81 0.79 -9.79
N THR A 68 14.52 0.60 -10.07
CA THR A 68 14.01 0.46 -11.44
C THR A 68 13.46 1.81 -11.90
N GLU A 69 13.90 2.31 -13.04
CA GLU A 69 13.27 3.46 -13.68
C GLU A 69 11.93 3.04 -14.30
N PHE A 70 10.88 3.80 -14.04
CA PHE A 70 9.59 3.65 -14.68
C PHE A 70 9.63 4.21 -16.10
N VAL A 71 9.23 3.38 -17.05
CA VAL A 71 9.05 3.75 -18.44
C VAL A 71 7.64 3.36 -18.84
N LYS A 72 6.85 4.33 -19.32
CA LYS A 72 5.46 4.10 -19.72
C LYS A 72 5.41 3.36 -21.05
N GLU A 73 5.12 2.06 -21.01
CA GLU A 73 4.72 1.24 -22.16
C GLU A 73 3.20 0.95 -22.12
N THR A 74 2.59 0.59 -23.24
CA THR A 74 1.16 0.23 -23.30
C THR A 74 0.86 -0.91 -22.33
N GLY A 75 0.01 -0.65 -21.32
CA GLY A 75 -0.33 -1.63 -20.27
C GLY A 75 0.72 -1.78 -19.16
N SER A 76 1.73 -0.90 -19.10
CA SER A 76 2.69 -0.88 -18.01
C SER A 76 2.11 -0.23 -16.75
N SER A 77 2.43 -0.82 -15.61
CA SER A 77 2.15 -0.29 -14.27
C SER A 77 3.43 -0.40 -13.45
N ILE A 78 3.71 0.59 -12.59
CA ILE A 78 4.78 0.49 -11.59
C ILE A 78 4.56 -0.68 -10.62
N PHE A 79 3.34 -1.22 -10.56
CA PHE A 79 2.92 -2.27 -9.66
C PHE A 79 2.75 -3.65 -10.32
N ASP A 80 2.84 -3.74 -11.65
CA ASP A 80 2.63 -5.00 -12.38
C ASP A 80 3.87 -5.91 -12.36
N GLY A 81 3.65 -7.23 -12.34
CA GLY A 81 4.68 -8.24 -12.59
C GLY A 81 5.57 -8.64 -11.40
N ASN A 82 5.40 -8.06 -10.21
CA ASN A 82 6.26 -8.35 -9.05
C ASN A 82 5.54 -9.09 -7.90
N LYS A 83 6.28 -9.95 -7.19
CA LYS A 83 5.84 -10.54 -5.90
C LYS A 83 5.78 -9.50 -4.77
N ASN A 84 6.36 -8.33 -4.99
CA ASN A 84 6.48 -7.28 -4.00
C ASN A 84 5.18 -6.47 -3.93
N THR A 85 4.78 -6.16 -2.71
CA THR A 85 3.54 -5.43 -2.39
C THR A 85 3.84 -4.11 -1.68
N GLU A 86 5.12 -3.73 -1.59
CA GLU A 86 5.60 -2.52 -0.93
C GLU A 86 6.59 -1.85 -1.89
N PHE A 87 6.40 -0.55 -2.13
CA PHE A 87 7.17 0.21 -3.11
C PHE A 87 7.66 1.51 -2.47
N ALA A 88 8.91 1.88 -2.70
CA ALA A 88 9.43 3.22 -2.46
C ALA A 88 9.63 3.89 -3.82
N ILE A 89 9.15 5.11 -3.99
CA ILE A 89 9.14 5.79 -5.29
C ILE A 89 9.82 7.15 -5.14
N LEU A 90 10.86 7.40 -5.91
CA LEU A 90 11.47 8.72 -6.10
C LEU A 90 10.91 9.35 -7.37
N ILE A 91 10.40 10.57 -7.27
CA ILE A 91 9.98 11.38 -8.43
C ILE A 91 10.88 12.62 -8.45
N GLU A 92 11.65 12.77 -9.53
CA GLU A 92 12.63 13.85 -9.73
C GLU A 92 12.90 14.03 -11.22
N SER A 93 13.19 15.26 -11.61
CA SER A 93 13.65 15.68 -12.93
C SER A 93 15.07 15.18 -13.18
N LYS A 94 15.33 14.58 -14.35
CA LYS A 94 16.70 14.27 -14.78
C LYS A 94 17.49 15.52 -15.15
N GLU A 95 16.81 16.63 -15.43
CA GLU A 95 17.43 17.91 -15.75
C GLU A 95 17.83 18.71 -14.48
N SER A 96 17.41 18.24 -13.29
CA SER A 96 17.81 18.83 -12.01
C SER A 96 19.32 18.64 -11.74
N ASP A 97 19.98 19.69 -11.25
CA ASP A 97 21.39 19.62 -10.84
C ASP A 97 21.62 18.64 -9.68
N ASP A 98 20.59 18.41 -8.85
CA ASP A 98 20.65 17.50 -7.70
C ASP A 98 20.27 16.04 -8.05
N TYR A 99 19.91 15.76 -9.31
CA TYR A 99 19.37 14.47 -9.74
C TYR A 99 20.26 13.29 -9.36
N ASP A 100 21.55 13.37 -9.70
CA ASP A 100 22.50 12.28 -9.47
C ASP A 100 22.70 12.02 -7.97
N ASP A 101 22.73 13.08 -7.16
CA ASP A 101 22.91 13.00 -5.71
C ASP A 101 21.68 12.35 -5.04
N TYR A 102 20.46 12.80 -5.36
CA TYR A 102 19.24 12.21 -4.81
C TYR A 102 19.04 10.77 -5.27
N LEU A 103 19.33 10.46 -6.54
CA LEU A 103 19.24 9.10 -7.04
C LEU A 103 20.27 8.17 -6.37
N ASP A 104 21.48 8.65 -6.10
CA ASP A 104 22.52 7.87 -5.39
C ASP A 104 22.12 7.61 -3.93
N GLU A 105 21.64 8.63 -3.21
CA GLU A 105 21.11 8.47 -1.84
C GLU A 105 19.92 7.50 -1.79
N PHE A 106 19.04 7.55 -2.79
CA PHE A 106 17.92 6.62 -2.94
C PHE A 106 18.38 5.18 -3.22
N LYS A 107 19.36 4.98 -4.12
CA LYS A 107 19.97 3.67 -4.38
C LYS A 107 20.64 3.11 -3.13
N LYS A 108 21.41 3.92 -2.40
CA LYS A 108 22.05 3.51 -1.14
C LYS A 108 21.04 3.14 -0.05
N ALA A 109 19.87 3.80 -0.02
CA ALA A 109 18.80 3.44 0.90
C ALA A 109 18.15 2.09 0.54
N ALA A 110 17.99 1.82 -0.77
CA ALA A 110 17.41 0.57 -1.29
C ALA A 110 18.14 -0.69 -0.81
N GLU A 111 19.47 -0.62 -0.62
CA GLU A 111 20.30 -1.73 -0.10
C GLU A 111 19.76 -2.33 1.21
N LYS A 112 19.12 -1.51 2.06
CA LYS A 112 18.60 -1.96 3.36
C LYS A 112 17.30 -2.76 3.27
N PHE A 113 16.52 -2.57 2.21
CA PHE A 113 15.17 -3.11 2.07
C PHE A 113 15.05 -4.12 0.92
N GLU A 114 16.19 -4.68 0.51
CA GLU A 114 16.26 -5.70 -0.54
C GLU A 114 15.22 -6.81 -0.29
N ASP A 115 14.52 -7.21 -1.37
CA ASP A 115 13.48 -8.23 -1.38
C ASP A 115 12.22 -7.94 -0.54
N LYS A 116 12.17 -6.81 0.17
CA LYS A 116 10.99 -6.37 0.96
C LYS A 116 10.25 -5.22 0.30
N VAL A 117 10.99 -4.26 -0.25
CA VAL A 117 10.46 -3.04 -0.86
C VAL A 117 11.08 -2.87 -2.24
N GLN A 118 10.25 -2.68 -3.26
CA GLN A 118 10.74 -2.34 -4.59
C GLN A 118 11.00 -0.84 -4.68
N PHE A 119 12.22 -0.44 -5.04
CA PHE A 119 12.54 0.96 -5.26
C PHE A 119 12.34 1.29 -6.75
N VAL A 120 11.61 2.37 -7.01
CA VAL A 120 11.24 2.84 -8.34
C VAL A 120 11.63 4.31 -8.46
N TYR A 121 12.17 4.70 -9.61
CA TYR A 121 12.39 6.09 -9.97
C TYR A 121 11.44 6.47 -11.11
N ILE A 122 10.82 7.64 -11.04
CA ILE A 122 9.96 8.20 -12.10
C ILE A 122 10.54 9.54 -12.52
N ASN A 123 10.83 9.69 -13.81
CA ASN A 123 11.27 10.96 -14.37
C ASN A 123 10.07 11.91 -14.54
N SER A 124 10.12 13.08 -13.89
CA SER A 124 9.09 14.12 -14.01
C SER A 124 9.18 14.95 -15.29
N ASP A 125 10.29 14.88 -16.04
CA ASP A 125 10.44 15.61 -17.30
C ASP A 125 9.61 15.00 -18.44
N ILE A 126 9.15 13.76 -18.25
CA ILE A 126 8.34 13.02 -19.22
C ILE A 126 6.87 13.33 -18.97
N GLU A 127 6.23 14.06 -19.88
CA GLU A 127 4.82 14.48 -19.77
C GLU A 127 3.89 13.30 -19.48
N GLU A 128 4.11 12.16 -20.13
CA GLU A 128 3.25 10.99 -19.99
C GLU A 128 3.32 10.33 -18.60
N ASN A 129 4.37 10.59 -17.82
CA ASN A 129 4.50 10.13 -16.44
C ASN A 129 3.64 10.97 -15.48
N TRP A 130 3.21 12.17 -15.84
CA TRP A 130 2.40 13.00 -14.95
C TRP A 130 1.06 12.39 -14.59
N GLN A 131 0.47 11.60 -15.49
CA GLN A 131 -0.73 10.83 -15.19
C GLN A 131 -0.55 9.90 -13.96
N ILE A 132 0.62 9.26 -13.83
CA ILE A 132 0.90 8.40 -12.68
C ILE A 132 1.36 9.20 -11.45
N ILE A 133 2.11 10.29 -11.64
CA ILE A 133 2.53 11.20 -10.55
C ILE A 133 1.29 11.80 -9.87
N GLU A 134 0.32 12.28 -10.64
CA GLU A 134 -0.95 12.80 -10.14
C GLU A 134 -1.81 11.72 -9.48
N PHE A 135 -1.78 10.49 -10.00
CA PHE A 135 -2.46 9.36 -9.37
C PHE A 135 -1.83 9.01 -8.00
N LEU A 136 -0.51 9.10 -7.91
CA LEU A 136 0.24 9.01 -6.67
C LEU A 136 0.02 10.22 -5.74
N GLY A 137 -0.60 11.28 -6.27
CA GLY A 137 -1.09 12.44 -5.52
C GLY A 137 -0.05 13.53 -5.30
N LEU A 138 0.99 13.59 -6.15
CA LEU A 138 1.92 14.72 -6.18
C LEU A 138 1.51 15.71 -7.28
N ILE A 139 1.87 16.97 -7.04
CA ILE A 139 1.82 18.09 -8.01
C ILE A 139 3.25 18.57 -8.31
N ALA A 140 3.40 19.53 -9.22
CA ALA A 140 4.71 20.04 -9.63
C ALA A 140 5.54 20.58 -8.44
N GLU A 141 4.90 21.26 -7.51
CA GLU A 141 5.51 21.84 -6.31
C GLU A 141 6.02 20.79 -5.32
N ASP A 142 5.58 19.53 -5.47
CA ASP A 142 6.03 18.43 -4.63
C ASP A 142 7.23 17.67 -5.21
N VAL A 143 7.73 18.07 -6.39
CA VAL A 143 8.89 17.47 -7.03
C VAL A 143 10.14 18.32 -6.70
N PRO A 144 11.22 17.70 -6.16
CA PRO A 144 11.38 16.28 -5.94
C PRO A 144 10.68 15.72 -4.70
N GLY A 145 10.24 14.46 -4.81
CA GLY A 145 9.46 13.81 -3.76
C GLY A 145 9.74 12.31 -3.62
N VAL A 146 9.64 11.83 -2.37
CA VAL A 146 9.70 10.39 -2.05
C VAL A 146 8.36 9.91 -1.50
N LEU A 147 7.85 8.85 -2.10
CA LEU A 147 6.61 8.19 -1.70
C LEU A 147 6.86 6.74 -1.26
N PHE A 148 5.93 6.23 -0.47
CA PHE A 148 5.81 4.80 -0.20
C PHE A 148 4.41 4.31 -0.55
N VAL A 149 4.31 3.18 -1.25
CA VAL A 149 3.03 2.56 -1.63
C VAL A 149 2.97 1.13 -1.14
N GLY A 150 1.94 0.81 -0.35
CA GLY A 150 1.63 -0.54 0.09
C GLY A 150 0.37 -1.07 -0.60
N LEU A 151 0.42 -2.33 -1.07
CA LEU A 151 -0.65 -3.02 -1.81
C LEU A 151 -1.22 -4.24 -1.07
N LYS A 152 -0.60 -4.70 0.05
CA LYS A 152 -0.94 -5.99 0.71
C LYS A 152 -2.40 -6.20 1.09
N LYS A 153 -3.07 -5.15 1.56
CA LYS A 153 -4.47 -5.22 2.03
C LYS A 153 -5.34 -4.19 1.34
N HIS A 154 -4.85 -2.96 1.33
CA HIS A 154 -5.46 -1.81 0.67
C HIS A 154 -4.35 -1.04 -0.01
N PHE A 155 -4.69 -0.35 -1.09
CA PHE A 155 -3.83 0.65 -1.70
C PHE A 155 -3.60 1.79 -0.70
N LYS A 156 -2.39 1.88 -0.15
CA LYS A 156 -2.01 2.94 0.80
C LYS A 156 -0.81 3.68 0.25
N LYS A 157 -0.92 5.00 0.20
CA LYS A 157 0.18 5.90 -0.14
C LYS A 157 0.66 6.60 1.12
N TYR A 158 1.94 6.92 1.17
CA TYR A 158 2.56 7.74 2.20
C TYR A 158 3.51 8.67 1.48
N LYS A 159 3.54 9.94 1.89
CA LYS A 159 4.42 10.96 1.35
C LYS A 159 5.43 11.31 2.41
N ALA A 160 6.70 11.37 2.04
CA ALA A 160 7.73 11.79 2.95
C ALA A 160 7.67 13.31 3.16
N GLU A 161 7.77 13.74 4.42
CA GLU A 161 7.97 15.14 4.81
C GLU A 161 9.44 15.32 5.21
N MET A 162 10.33 15.23 4.22
CA MET A 162 11.77 15.41 4.42
C MET A 162 12.21 16.79 3.93
N LYS A 163 13.20 17.38 4.61
CA LYS A 163 13.79 18.66 4.18
C LYS A 163 14.80 18.45 3.06
N GLU A 164 15.51 17.32 3.09
CA GLU A 164 16.54 16.96 2.12
C GLU A 164 16.46 15.46 1.83
N ILE A 165 16.59 15.07 0.56
CA ILE A 165 16.53 13.66 0.18
C ILE A 165 17.87 12.99 0.48
N THR A 166 17.98 12.41 1.68
CA THR A 166 19.18 11.69 2.13
C THR A 166 18.89 10.23 2.45
N LYS A 167 19.91 9.36 2.35
CA LYS A 167 19.80 7.92 2.66
C LYS A 167 19.18 7.68 4.04
N ALA A 168 19.60 8.45 5.04
CA ALA A 168 19.14 8.28 6.42
C ALA A 168 17.65 8.60 6.56
N GLU A 169 17.19 9.70 5.95
CA GLU A 169 15.78 10.10 6.00
C GLU A 169 14.89 9.13 5.20
N ILE A 170 15.33 8.70 4.01
CA ILE A 170 14.63 7.69 3.21
C ILE A 170 14.48 6.38 4.00
N ILE A 171 15.56 5.90 4.64
CA ILE A 171 15.52 4.69 5.46
C ILE A 171 14.53 4.83 6.63
N SER A 172 14.57 5.98 7.32
CA SER A 172 13.67 6.25 8.45
C SER A 172 12.21 6.24 8.00
N PHE A 173 11.92 6.93 6.89
CA PHE A 173 10.60 7.02 6.30
C PHE A 173 10.07 5.64 5.88
N VAL A 174 10.82 4.88 5.08
CA VAL A 174 10.41 3.54 4.61
C VAL A 174 10.18 2.60 5.79
N GLN A 175 11.06 2.61 6.79
CA GLN A 175 10.88 1.78 7.98
C GLN A 175 9.63 2.18 8.77
N SER A 176 9.34 3.47 8.91
CA SER A 176 8.13 3.94 9.59
C SER A 176 6.84 3.49 8.89
N CYS A 177 6.86 3.39 7.55
CA CYS A 177 5.74 2.86 6.76
C CYS A 177 5.56 1.36 6.98
N LEU A 178 6.65 0.59 6.95
CA LEU A 178 6.64 -0.86 7.21
C LEU A 178 6.20 -1.19 8.64
N ASP A 179 6.59 -0.37 9.61
CA ASP A 179 6.19 -0.50 11.02
C ASP A 179 4.73 -0.08 11.27
N GLY A 180 4.04 0.49 10.28
CA GLY A 180 2.68 1.02 10.40
C GLY A 180 2.57 2.28 11.28
N LYS A 181 3.69 2.99 11.49
CA LYS A 181 3.76 4.23 12.27
C LYS A 181 3.50 5.47 11.42
N ALA A 182 3.82 5.41 10.12
CA ALA A 182 3.56 6.50 9.19
C ALA A 182 2.05 6.74 9.03
N ILE A 183 1.66 8.00 8.86
CA ILE A 183 0.29 8.39 8.57
C ILE A 183 0.08 8.28 7.06
N PRO A 184 -0.92 7.53 6.57
CA PRO A 184 -1.21 7.45 5.14
C PRO A 184 -1.47 8.83 4.54
N PHE A 185 -0.76 9.11 3.44
CA PHE A 185 -1.04 10.23 2.56
C PHE A 185 -2.30 9.91 1.75
N LEU A 186 -3.21 10.87 1.73
CA LEU A 186 -4.45 10.79 0.98
C LEU A 186 -4.46 11.96 0.01
N LYS A 187 -4.88 11.74 -1.24
CA LYS A 187 -5.06 12.84 -2.21
C LYS A 187 -6.29 13.69 -1.84
N SER A 188 -6.25 14.98 -2.16
CA SER A 188 -7.28 15.94 -1.77
C SER A 188 -7.22 17.19 -2.66
N GLU A 189 -8.36 17.64 -3.18
CA GLU A 189 -8.49 18.93 -3.87
C GLU A 189 -8.66 20.10 -2.89
N GLU A 190 -8.38 21.30 -3.36
CA GLU A 190 -8.74 22.53 -2.65
C GLU A 190 -10.26 22.68 -2.53
N ILE A 191 -10.72 23.38 -1.49
CA ILE A 191 -12.14 23.55 -1.20
C ILE A 191 -12.61 24.86 -1.85
N PRO A 192 -13.58 24.85 -2.77
CA PRO A 192 -14.30 26.05 -3.17
C PRO A 192 -15.05 26.65 -1.97
N ASP A 193 -15.09 27.98 -1.86
CA ASP A 193 -15.72 28.68 -0.73
C ASP A 193 -17.21 28.31 -0.52
N ASP A 194 -17.88 27.83 -1.56
CA ASP A 194 -19.30 27.49 -1.61
C ASP A 194 -19.62 25.98 -1.47
N TRP A 195 -18.63 25.14 -1.11
CA TRP A 195 -18.72 23.67 -1.06
C TRP A 195 -19.90 23.08 -0.26
N ASN A 196 -20.48 23.83 0.69
CA ASN A 196 -21.58 23.40 1.56
C ASN A 196 -22.92 24.10 1.26
N THR A 197 -22.98 24.91 0.20
CA THR A 197 -24.17 25.67 -0.17
C THR A 197 -25.12 24.85 -1.03
N LYS A 198 -24.60 23.84 -1.73
CA LYS A 198 -25.36 22.95 -2.60
C LYS A 198 -26.11 21.86 -1.81
N PRO A 199 -27.26 21.38 -2.31
CA PRO A 199 -28.00 20.26 -1.69
C PRO A 199 -27.18 18.97 -1.55
N VAL A 200 -26.26 18.72 -2.48
CA VAL A 200 -25.26 17.64 -2.39
C VAL A 200 -23.91 18.27 -2.07
N ILE A 201 -23.33 17.87 -0.94
CA ILE A 201 -22.04 18.39 -0.48
C ILE A 201 -20.90 17.70 -1.22
N GLU A 202 -19.95 18.49 -1.74
CA GLU A 202 -18.71 17.99 -2.36
C GLU A 202 -17.64 17.76 -1.27
N LEU A 203 -17.09 16.55 -1.25
CA LEU A 203 -16.09 16.11 -0.27
C LEU A 203 -14.69 16.14 -0.88
N GLU A 204 -14.10 17.32 -1.01
CA GLU A 204 -12.77 17.49 -1.63
C GLU A 204 -11.62 17.40 -0.61
N LYS A 205 -11.87 17.62 0.69
CA LYS A 205 -10.79 17.66 1.71
C LYS A 205 -10.71 16.46 2.64
N ILE A 206 -9.50 15.91 2.86
CA ILE A 206 -9.19 14.90 3.91
C ILE A 206 -9.64 15.38 5.30
N SER A 207 -9.54 16.68 5.58
CA SER A 207 -10.04 17.28 6.83
C SER A 207 -11.54 17.00 7.05
N LYS A 208 -12.28 16.75 5.96
CA LYS A 208 -13.69 16.37 5.94
C LYS A 208 -13.94 14.87 5.69
N SER A 209 -12.94 14.02 5.51
CA SER A 209 -13.14 12.56 5.65
C SER A 209 -13.61 12.19 7.07
N LYS A 210 -13.09 12.93 8.07
CA LYS A 210 -13.61 12.97 9.44
C LYS A 210 -15.06 13.49 9.50
N TYR A 211 -15.52 14.27 8.53
CA TYR A 211 -16.90 14.76 8.45
C TYR A 211 -17.91 13.63 8.16
N LEU A 212 -17.49 12.55 7.51
CA LEU A 212 -18.34 11.37 7.31
C LEU A 212 -18.49 10.53 8.58
N THR A 213 -17.44 10.49 9.42
CA THR A 213 -17.36 9.61 10.59
C THR A 213 -17.60 10.32 11.93
N GLN A 214 -17.46 11.65 11.99
CA GLN A 214 -17.57 12.47 13.21
C GLN A 214 -18.79 13.40 13.22
N ARG A 215 -19.64 13.40 12.17
CA ARG A 215 -20.87 14.19 12.19
C ARG A 215 -21.85 13.69 13.25
N LYS A 216 -22.63 14.64 13.78
CA LYS A 216 -23.79 14.32 14.64
C LYS A 216 -24.92 13.65 13.85
N GLN A 217 -24.98 13.87 12.55
CA GLN A 217 -26.02 13.42 11.64
C GLN A 217 -25.47 12.30 10.73
N PRO A 218 -26.27 11.28 10.38
CA PRO A 218 -25.93 10.35 9.33
C PRO A 218 -25.60 11.03 8.00
N SER A 219 -24.76 10.40 7.19
CA SER A 219 -24.45 10.86 5.83
C SER A 219 -24.55 9.73 4.82
N TYR A 220 -25.21 9.98 3.70
CA TYR A 220 -25.24 9.12 2.54
C TYR A 220 -24.28 9.68 1.50
N SER A 221 -23.28 8.90 1.09
CA SER A 221 -22.16 9.40 0.30
C SER A 221 -21.90 8.55 -0.93
N SER A 222 -21.73 9.21 -2.07
CA SER A 222 -21.40 8.58 -3.34
C SER A 222 -19.98 8.93 -3.80
N VAL A 223 -19.15 7.92 -3.95
CA VAL A 223 -17.81 8.01 -4.50
C VAL A 223 -17.87 7.68 -5.98
N ASN A 224 -17.34 8.56 -6.82
CA ASN A 224 -17.44 8.49 -8.28
C ASN A 224 -16.09 8.77 -8.97
N ALA A 225 -16.04 8.52 -10.27
CA ALA A 225 -14.97 8.96 -11.16
C ALA A 225 -15.58 9.54 -12.45
N PRO A 226 -14.97 10.55 -13.07
CA PRO A 226 -15.55 11.28 -14.21
C PRO A 226 -15.64 10.42 -15.48
N TRP A 227 -14.73 9.47 -15.67
CA TRP A 227 -14.73 8.55 -16.83
C TRP A 227 -15.64 7.32 -16.66
N CYS A 228 -16.28 7.16 -15.50
CA CYS A 228 -17.08 5.97 -15.18
C CYS A 228 -18.53 6.15 -15.67
N GLU A 229 -18.93 5.40 -16.70
CA GLU A 229 -20.29 5.46 -17.29
C GLU A 229 -21.39 5.18 -16.26
N ALA A 230 -21.20 4.16 -15.40
CA ALA A 230 -22.13 3.83 -14.33
C ALA A 230 -22.27 4.99 -13.32
N CYS A 231 -21.17 5.72 -13.07
CA CYS A 231 -21.15 6.88 -12.20
C CYS A 231 -21.93 8.03 -12.83
N GLN A 232 -21.73 8.30 -14.12
CA GLN A 232 -22.46 9.33 -14.85
C GLN A 232 -23.98 9.10 -14.84
N LYS A 233 -24.44 7.84 -14.91
CA LYS A 233 -25.87 7.49 -14.78
C LYS A 233 -26.40 7.67 -13.36
N THR A 234 -25.55 7.46 -12.36
CA THR A 234 -25.91 7.51 -10.92
C THR A 234 -25.97 8.95 -10.39
N MET A 235 -25.09 9.84 -10.89
CA MET A 235 -24.97 11.21 -10.38
C MET A 235 -26.27 12.03 -10.43
N PRO A 236 -27.07 12.03 -11.51
CA PRO A 236 -28.34 12.75 -11.55
C PRO A 236 -29.32 12.31 -10.45
N GLU A 237 -29.31 11.02 -10.09
CA GLU A 237 -30.19 10.49 -9.04
C GLU A 237 -29.69 10.86 -7.63
N ILE A 238 -28.37 10.95 -7.44
CA ILE A 238 -27.78 11.51 -6.21
C ILE A 238 -28.12 13.00 -6.06
N GLU A 239 -28.12 13.77 -7.17
CA GLU A 239 -28.51 15.19 -7.15
C GLU A 239 -30.00 15.37 -6.83
N LYS A 240 -30.88 14.58 -7.45
CA LYS A 240 -32.30 14.53 -7.09
C LYS A 240 -32.51 14.18 -5.62
N LEU A 241 -31.76 13.20 -5.10
CA LEU A 241 -31.80 12.83 -3.69
C LEU A 241 -31.36 14.00 -2.79
N GLY A 242 -30.28 14.70 -3.14
CA GLY A 242 -29.84 15.91 -2.44
C GLY A 242 -30.96 16.95 -2.34
N GLU A 243 -31.65 17.20 -3.44
CA GLU A 243 -32.77 18.13 -3.51
C GLU A 243 -33.95 17.70 -2.61
N LEU A 244 -34.28 16.41 -2.58
CA LEU A 244 -35.31 15.84 -1.69
C LEU A 244 -34.99 16.04 -0.19
N TYR A 245 -33.70 16.07 0.16
CA TYR A 245 -33.23 16.14 1.54
C TYR A 245 -32.65 17.51 1.94
N LYS A 246 -32.63 18.51 1.05
CA LYS A 246 -32.00 19.82 1.31
C LYS A 246 -32.48 20.55 2.58
N ASN A 247 -33.74 20.33 2.97
CA ASN A 247 -34.35 20.95 4.15
C ASN A 247 -34.34 20.04 5.40
N LYS A 248 -33.86 18.80 5.27
CA LYS A 248 -33.85 17.80 6.34
C LYS A 248 -32.51 17.80 7.05
N LYS A 249 -32.44 18.45 8.22
CA LYS A 249 -31.22 18.58 9.04
C LYS A 249 -30.79 17.29 9.77
N ASN A 250 -31.37 16.14 9.44
CA ASN A 250 -31.03 14.85 10.05
C ASN A 250 -30.24 13.93 9.11
N LEU A 251 -30.03 14.32 7.85
CA LEU A 251 -29.28 13.55 6.88
C LEU A 251 -28.49 14.47 5.98
N VAL A 252 -27.26 14.06 5.68
CA VAL A 252 -26.41 14.72 4.70
C VAL A 252 -26.31 13.86 3.46
N ILE A 253 -26.53 14.45 2.29
CA ILE A 253 -26.18 13.84 1.00
C ILE A 253 -24.85 14.43 0.53
N ALA A 254 -23.91 13.57 0.14
CA ALA A 254 -22.59 13.99 -0.28
C ALA A 254 -22.07 13.20 -1.47
N LYS A 255 -21.16 13.81 -2.25
CA LYS A 255 -20.44 13.16 -3.34
C LYS A 255 -18.94 13.43 -3.26
N MET A 256 -18.15 12.52 -3.80
CA MET A 256 -16.69 12.62 -3.86
C MET A 256 -16.14 12.07 -5.15
N ASN A 257 -15.28 12.85 -5.81
CA ASN A 257 -14.48 12.37 -6.93
C ASN A 257 -13.25 11.60 -6.41
N SER A 258 -13.24 10.28 -6.57
CA SER A 258 -12.16 9.39 -6.12
C SER A 258 -10.84 9.54 -6.87
N VAL A 259 -10.84 10.21 -8.03
CA VAL A 259 -9.62 10.41 -8.83
C VAL A 259 -8.66 11.37 -8.13
N ASN A 260 -9.25 12.37 -7.47
CA ASN A 260 -8.51 13.46 -6.87
C ASN A 260 -8.64 13.48 -5.34
N ASN A 261 -9.46 12.61 -4.76
CA ASN A 261 -9.78 12.62 -3.34
C ASN A 261 -9.81 11.21 -2.74
N GLU A 262 -9.16 11.02 -1.60
CA GLU A 262 -9.14 9.76 -0.85
C GLU A 262 -9.64 9.95 0.59
N VAL A 263 -10.35 8.94 1.12
CA VAL A 263 -10.99 9.00 2.46
C VAL A 263 -10.45 7.91 3.36
N PHE A 264 -9.94 8.31 4.53
CA PHE A 264 -9.48 7.38 5.54
C PHE A 264 -10.65 6.50 6.04
N GLY A 265 -10.46 5.17 6.01
CA GLY A 265 -11.42 4.20 6.54
C GLY A 265 -12.56 3.81 5.59
N LEU A 266 -12.59 4.37 4.37
CA LEU A 266 -13.46 3.90 3.30
C LEU A 266 -12.59 3.28 2.20
N PRO A 267 -12.39 1.94 2.19
CA PRO A 267 -11.72 1.30 1.07
C PRO A 267 -12.60 1.45 -0.17
N ILE A 268 -12.19 2.31 -1.10
CA ILE A 268 -12.82 2.46 -2.42
C ILE A 268 -12.20 1.37 -3.28
N LEU A 269 -12.90 0.25 -3.46
CA LEU A 269 -12.42 -0.87 -4.29
C LEU A 269 -12.87 -0.69 -5.75
N ASP A 270 -14.03 -0.08 -5.95
CA ASP A 270 -14.69 0.14 -7.22
C ASP A 270 -15.55 1.41 -7.19
N VAL A 271 -15.94 1.90 -8.37
CA VAL A 271 -16.82 3.06 -8.52
C VAL A 271 -18.00 2.76 -9.46
N PRO A 272 -19.20 3.29 -9.17
CA PRO A 272 -19.51 4.11 -8.01
C PRO A 272 -19.64 3.26 -6.73
N THR A 273 -19.00 3.71 -5.65
CA THR A 273 -19.22 3.16 -4.30
C THR A 273 -20.18 4.09 -3.59
N ILE A 274 -21.29 3.57 -3.06
CA ILE A 274 -22.29 4.36 -2.35
C ILE A 274 -22.51 3.75 -0.97
N ALA A 275 -22.51 4.58 0.07
CA ALA A 275 -22.61 4.10 1.43
C ALA A 275 -23.30 5.07 2.39
N LEU A 276 -24.01 4.51 3.36
CA LEU A 276 -24.58 5.19 4.52
C LEU A 276 -23.63 5.10 5.72
N PHE A 277 -23.27 6.26 6.26
CA PHE A 277 -22.48 6.41 7.47
C PHE A 277 -23.41 6.85 8.59
N ILE A 278 -23.52 6.01 9.62
CA ILE A 278 -24.35 6.29 10.80
C ILE A 278 -23.44 6.58 11.99
N LYS A 279 -23.77 7.63 12.74
CA LYS A 279 -23.04 8.01 13.95
C LYS A 279 -22.95 6.83 14.93
N GLY A 280 -21.74 6.59 15.43
CA GLY A 280 -21.46 5.52 16.41
C GLY A 280 -21.27 4.14 15.80
N SER A 281 -21.56 3.95 14.50
CA SER A 281 -21.14 2.75 13.77
C SER A 281 -19.65 2.83 13.44
N LYS A 282 -18.95 1.69 13.58
CA LYS A 282 -17.55 1.54 13.16
C LYS A 282 -17.40 1.28 11.66
N LYS A 283 -18.49 0.92 10.97
CA LYS A 283 -18.47 0.52 9.56
C LYS A 283 -19.60 1.22 8.79
N PRO A 284 -19.34 1.67 7.55
CA PRO A 284 -20.40 2.09 6.65
C PRO A 284 -21.32 0.92 6.28
N ILE A 285 -22.56 1.25 5.90
CA ILE A 285 -23.49 0.30 5.28
C ILE A 285 -23.49 0.60 3.79
N TYR A 286 -22.98 -0.32 2.99
CA TYR A 286 -22.87 -0.15 1.54
C TYR A 286 -24.24 -0.35 0.88
N HIS A 287 -24.55 0.52 -0.10
CA HIS A 287 -25.69 0.35 -0.98
C HIS A 287 -25.29 -0.60 -2.11
N THR A 288 -25.82 -1.81 -2.07
CA THR A 288 -25.44 -2.90 -3.00
C THR A 288 -26.51 -3.19 -4.04
N ASP A 289 -27.64 -2.48 -4.02
CA ASP A 289 -28.71 -2.71 -4.99
C ASP A 289 -28.27 -2.22 -6.38
N ASP A 290 -28.68 -2.98 -7.40
CA ASP A 290 -28.43 -2.62 -8.80
C ASP A 290 -29.26 -1.40 -9.23
N GLU A 291 -30.45 -1.23 -8.64
CA GLU A 291 -31.26 -0.03 -8.84
C GLU A 291 -30.62 1.16 -8.12
N ARG A 292 -30.50 2.27 -8.84
CA ARG A 292 -29.81 3.49 -8.38
C ARG A 292 -30.64 4.74 -8.64
N THR A 293 -31.92 4.67 -8.29
CA THR A 293 -32.87 5.78 -8.39
C THR A 293 -32.96 6.55 -7.07
N ALA A 294 -33.36 7.82 -7.13
CA ALA A 294 -33.54 8.63 -5.92
C ALA A 294 -34.56 8.02 -4.93
N ASN A 295 -35.56 7.29 -5.44
CA ASN A 295 -36.53 6.55 -4.63
C ASN A 295 -35.88 5.36 -3.94
N ASN A 296 -35.18 4.50 -4.68
CA ASN A 296 -34.48 3.36 -4.10
C ASN A 296 -33.45 3.81 -3.03
N PHE A 297 -32.71 4.88 -3.28
CA PHE A 297 -31.82 5.46 -2.27
C PHE A 297 -32.58 5.93 -1.02
N SER A 298 -33.71 6.61 -1.19
CA SER A 298 -34.52 7.09 -0.07
C SER A 298 -35.05 5.94 0.79
N GLU A 299 -35.52 4.86 0.16
CA GLU A 299 -35.99 3.65 0.85
C GLU A 299 -34.86 2.95 1.61
N PHE A 300 -33.69 2.81 0.97
CA PHE A 300 -32.50 2.25 1.61
C PHE A 300 -32.09 3.05 2.84
N ILE A 301 -32.06 4.38 2.74
CA ILE A 301 -31.70 5.27 3.85
C ILE A 301 -32.71 5.11 4.99
N ALA A 302 -34.01 5.25 4.71
CA ALA A 302 -35.06 5.16 5.73
C ALA A 302 -35.00 3.81 6.48
N THR A 303 -34.94 2.71 5.74
CA THR A 303 -34.88 1.35 6.30
C THR A 303 -33.68 1.15 7.23
N ASN A 304 -32.50 1.65 6.85
CA ASN A 304 -31.29 1.45 7.66
C ASN A 304 -31.23 2.38 8.87
N LEU A 305 -31.80 3.59 8.79
CA LEU A 305 -31.90 4.48 9.94
C LEU A 305 -32.88 3.92 10.98
N GLU A 306 -34.06 3.43 10.56
CA GLU A 306 -35.04 2.79 11.45
C GLU A 306 -34.44 1.57 12.16
N LYS A 307 -33.78 0.67 11.41
CA LYS A 307 -33.09 -0.50 11.99
C LYS A 307 -32.04 -0.10 13.02
N ASN A 308 -31.31 0.99 12.79
CA ASN A 308 -30.30 1.45 13.72
C ASN A 308 -30.93 2.01 15.02
N GLU A 309 -32.04 2.74 14.92
CA GLU A 309 -32.80 3.24 16.08
C GLU A 309 -33.40 2.09 16.90
N GLU A 310 -33.95 1.06 16.26
CA GLU A 310 -34.43 -0.12 16.98
C GLU A 310 -33.30 -0.85 17.73
N ASN A 311 -32.13 -0.96 17.11
CA ASN A 311 -30.99 -1.64 17.70
C ASN A 311 -30.41 -0.86 18.89
N SER A 312 -30.39 0.48 18.83
CA SER A 312 -29.98 1.30 19.97
C SER A 312 -30.96 1.15 21.14
N MET A 313 -32.27 1.22 20.89
CA MET A 313 -33.30 1.01 21.93
C MET A 313 -33.19 -0.37 22.60
N LYS A 314 -33.00 -1.44 21.81
CA LYS A 314 -32.80 -2.81 22.34
C LYS A 314 -31.52 -2.93 23.17
N LYS A 315 -30.48 -2.17 22.84
CA LYS A 315 -29.22 -2.17 23.59
C LYS A 315 -29.38 -1.43 24.93
N ASP A 316 -30.01 -0.26 24.91
CA ASP A 316 -30.29 0.52 26.11
C ASP A 316 -31.20 -0.24 27.08
N GLU A 317 -32.20 -0.97 26.58
CA GLU A 317 -33.05 -1.82 27.41
C GLU A 317 -32.27 -2.96 28.06
N LYS A 318 -31.34 -3.60 27.32
CA LYS A 318 -30.46 -4.64 27.86
C LYS A 318 -29.49 -4.10 28.91
N GLU A 319 -28.95 -2.90 28.72
CA GLU A 319 -28.05 -2.25 29.68
C GLU A 319 -28.82 -1.87 30.96
N ARG A 320 -30.01 -1.27 30.86
CA ARG A 320 -30.88 -0.98 32.02
C ARG A 320 -31.28 -2.23 32.79
N LYS A 321 -31.58 -3.33 32.10
CA LYS A 321 -31.88 -4.62 32.75
C LYS A 321 -30.65 -5.16 33.50
N LYS A 322 -29.46 -5.07 32.92
CA LYS A 322 -28.20 -5.49 33.58
C LYS A 322 -27.88 -4.66 34.81
N GLU A 323 -28.09 -3.34 34.76
CA GLU A 323 -27.91 -2.45 35.92
C GLU A 323 -28.84 -2.84 37.07
N LYS A 324 -30.14 -3.03 36.79
CA LYS A 324 -31.12 -3.46 37.79
C LYS A 324 -30.75 -4.80 38.44
N THR A 325 -30.33 -5.79 37.63
CA THR A 325 -29.92 -7.10 38.16
C THR A 325 -28.64 -7.01 39.00
N ASN A 326 -27.72 -6.09 38.69
CA ASN A 326 -26.51 -5.88 39.47
C ASN A 326 -26.81 -5.17 40.80
N ASP A 327 -27.72 -4.19 40.81
CA ASP A 327 -28.15 -3.51 42.02
C ASP A 327 -28.91 -4.44 42.96
N GLU A 328 -29.82 -5.27 42.43
CA GLU A 328 -30.53 -6.30 43.22
C GLU A 328 -29.55 -7.32 43.83
N LYS A 329 -28.54 -7.77 43.07
CA LYS A 329 -27.49 -8.67 43.58
C LYS A 329 -26.61 -8.02 44.64
N LYS A 330 -26.41 -6.70 44.58
CA LYS A 330 -25.64 -5.96 45.57
C LYS A 330 -26.42 -5.82 46.87
N GLN A 331 -27.71 -5.47 46.80
CA GLN A 331 -28.60 -5.41 47.95
C GLN A 331 -28.74 -6.78 48.66
N LEU A 332 -28.88 -7.87 47.90
CA LEU A 332 -28.94 -9.22 48.48
C LEU A 332 -27.65 -9.62 49.21
N LYS A 333 -26.49 -9.18 48.70
CA LYS A 333 -25.20 -9.43 49.35
C LYS A 333 -25.03 -8.62 50.62
N ASP A 334 -25.52 -7.38 50.63
CA ASP A 334 -25.42 -6.50 51.80
C ASP A 334 -26.35 -7.01 52.93
N MET A 335 -27.57 -7.45 52.60
CA MET A 335 -28.49 -8.09 53.56
C MET A 335 -27.93 -9.38 54.16
N ASN A 336 -27.35 -10.26 53.35
CA ASN A 336 -26.72 -11.50 53.85
C ASN A 336 -25.50 -11.23 54.74
N LYS A 337 -24.85 -10.07 54.58
CA LYS A 337 -23.70 -9.65 55.40
C LYS A 337 -24.15 -9.09 56.76
N GLU A 338 -25.30 -8.45 56.82
CA GLU A 338 -25.92 -7.99 58.06
C GLU A 338 -26.51 -9.15 58.87
N GLU A 339 -27.15 -10.13 58.22
CA GLU A 339 -27.62 -11.36 58.89
C GLU A 339 -26.48 -12.24 59.42
N ALA A 340 -25.32 -12.25 58.76
CA ALA A 340 -24.15 -12.96 59.26
C ALA A 340 -23.54 -12.27 60.51
N LYS A 341 -23.65 -10.95 60.61
CA LYS A 341 -23.18 -10.21 61.79
C LYS A 341 -24.10 -10.33 63.00
N SER A 342 -25.42 -10.48 62.81
CA SER A 342 -26.36 -10.63 63.93
C SER A 342 -26.35 -12.02 64.57
N LYS A 343 -25.80 -13.03 63.89
CA LYS A 343 -25.67 -14.41 64.40
C LYS A 343 -24.41 -14.65 65.24
N ASP A 344 -23.42 -13.76 65.18
CA ASP A 344 -22.18 -13.85 65.97
C ASP A 344 -22.27 -13.08 67.32
N GLU A 345 -23.38 -12.39 67.61
CA GLU A 345 -23.61 -11.63 68.85
C GLU A 345 -24.60 -12.30 69.83
N LEU A 346 -25.01 -13.55 69.57
CA LEU A 346 -25.90 -14.40 70.39
C LEU A 346 -25.14 -15.63 70.88
#